data_AF-A0A8J3XVY5-F1
#
_entry.id   AF-A0A8J3XVY5-F1
#
_cell.length_a   1.000
_cell.length_b   1.000
_cell.length_c   1.000
_cell.angle_alpha   90.00
_cell.angle_beta   90.00
_cell.angle_gamma   90.00
#
_symmetry.space_group_name_H-M   'P 1'
#
loop_
_entity.id
_entity.type
_entity.pdbx_description
1 polymer ?
#
loop_
_entity_poly.entity_id
_entity_poly.type
_entity_poly.pdbx_seq_one_letter_code
_entity_poly.pdbx_strand_id
1 'polypeptide(L)'
;MDSPVEDRRDRAMARARTELAASYGHMVDSVFSYGAVTIDPVHLVVWVLLKGDPESIPEWFFPAHEPHADEAGSIMAAIHEMRNVVVGCFAEEAWPNAKNLDVGFDSATRVAEGGGWYYFK
;
A
#
# COMPACT_ATOMS: atom_id res chain seq x y z
N MET A 1 -17.04 -11.66 16.92
CA MET A 1 -15.72 -11.83 17.54
C MET A 1 -14.79 -11.83 16.35
N ASP A 2 -14.12 -10.72 16.11
CA ASP A 2 -13.29 -10.57 14.92
C ASP A 2 -12.14 -11.58 14.96
N SER A 3 -11.74 -12.08 13.80
CA SER A 3 -10.64 -13.04 13.72
C SER A 3 -9.35 -12.38 14.22
N PRO A 4 -8.50 -13.06 15.01
CA PRO A 4 -7.21 -12.52 15.44
C PRO A 4 -6.32 -12.01 14.30
N VAL A 5 -6.54 -12.50 13.07
CA VAL A 5 -5.86 -12.03 11.85
C VAL A 5 -6.43 -10.70 11.35
N GLU A 6 -7.75 -10.53 11.38
CA GLU A 6 -8.40 -9.28 10.98
C GLU A 6 -8.05 -8.15 11.93
N ASP A 7 -8.03 -8.43 13.24
CA ASP A 7 -7.59 -7.47 14.26
C ASP A 7 -6.16 -6.98 14.03
N ARG A 8 -5.24 -7.88 13.64
CA ARG A 8 -3.85 -7.52 13.31
C ARG A 8 -3.79 -6.65 12.06
N ARG A 9 -4.53 -7.02 11.01
CA ARG A 9 -4.64 -6.23 9.78
C ARG A 9 -5.11 -4.82 10.10
N ASP A 10 -6.16 -4.69 10.90
CA ASP A 10 -6.79 -3.39 11.17
C ASP A 10 -5.87 -2.49 12.00
N ARG A 11 -5.15 -3.03 12.99
CA ARG A 11 -4.12 -2.27 13.73
C ARG A 11 -2.95 -1.86 12.84
N ALA A 12 -2.44 -2.78 12.02
CA ALA A 12 -1.35 -2.48 11.09
C ALA A 12 -1.76 -1.40 10.07
N MET A 13 -2.97 -1.49 9.52
CA MET A 13 -3.52 -0.49 8.59
C MET A 13 -3.75 0.86 9.25
N ALA A 14 -4.26 0.89 10.49
CA ALA A 14 -4.43 2.14 11.24
C ALA A 14 -3.08 2.83 11.48
N ARG A 15 -2.05 2.06 11.82
CA ARG A 15 -0.69 2.56 12.00
C ARG A 15 -0.08 3.04 10.69
N ALA A 16 -0.13 2.23 9.63
CA ALA A 16 0.38 2.58 8.31
C ALA A 16 -0.24 3.88 7.79
N ARG A 17 -1.56 4.07 7.94
CA ARG A 17 -2.24 5.33 7.59
C ARG A 17 -1.68 6.52 8.37
N THR A 18 -1.45 6.34 9.67
CA THR A 18 -0.92 7.40 10.55
C THR A 18 0.51 7.78 10.14
N GLU A 19 1.38 6.80 9.94
CA GLU A 19 2.78 7.03 9.58
C GLU A 19 2.92 7.61 8.16
N LEU A 20 2.16 7.09 7.19
CA LEU A 20 2.15 7.63 5.83
C LEU A 20 1.56 9.04 5.78
N ALA A 21 0.52 9.35 6.55
CA ALA A 21 -0.02 10.71 6.61
C ALA A 21 0.99 11.70 7.22
N ALA A 22 1.74 11.28 8.25
CA ALA A 22 2.73 12.11 8.91
C ALA A 22 3.92 12.45 8.00
N SER A 23 4.43 11.46 7.26
CA SER A 23 5.64 11.63 6.41
C SER A 23 5.33 12.03 4.97
N TYR A 24 4.21 11.56 4.42
CA TYR A 24 3.87 11.66 3.00
C TYR A 24 2.44 12.17 2.73
N GLY A 25 1.77 12.79 3.71
CA GLY A 25 0.37 13.23 3.56
C GLY A 25 0.10 14.21 2.40
N HIS A 26 1.14 14.88 1.89
CA HIS A 26 1.06 15.72 0.70
C HIS A 26 1.03 14.91 -0.62
N MET A 27 1.58 13.68 -0.61
CA MET A 27 1.59 12.75 -1.74
C MET A 27 0.49 11.68 -1.65
N VAL A 28 0.10 11.26 -0.45
CA VAL A 28 -0.86 10.17 -0.26
C VAL A 28 -2.29 10.71 -0.23
N ASP A 29 -3.15 10.13 -1.07
CA ASP A 29 -4.59 10.36 -1.10
C ASP A 29 -5.31 9.44 -0.13
N SER A 30 -5.14 8.13 -0.30
CA SER A 30 -5.82 7.13 0.49
C SER A 30 -5.01 5.84 0.61
N VAL A 31 -5.24 5.10 1.70
CA VAL A 31 -4.59 3.80 1.96
C VAL A 31 -5.64 2.79 2.40
N PHE A 32 -5.76 1.70 1.65
CA PHE A 32 -6.75 0.65 1.91
C PHE A 32 -6.17 -0.74 1.65
N SER A 33 -6.88 -1.76 2.12
CA SER A 33 -6.47 -3.15 1.99
C SER A 33 -7.65 -4.00 1.57
N TYR A 34 -7.38 -5.08 0.86
CA TYR A 34 -8.35 -6.13 0.52
C TYR A 34 -7.66 -7.48 0.43
N GLY A 35 -8.43 -8.55 0.46
CA GLY A 35 -7.91 -9.91 0.43
C GLY A 35 -8.66 -10.86 1.35
N ALA A 36 -8.64 -12.14 1.01
CA ALA A 36 -9.25 -13.21 1.79
C ALA A 36 -8.34 -13.67 2.95
N VAL A 37 -7.95 -12.73 3.82
CA VAL A 37 -6.95 -12.96 4.89
C VAL A 37 -7.37 -13.98 5.95
N THR A 38 -8.68 -14.23 6.07
CA THR A 38 -9.23 -15.25 6.96
C THR A 38 -9.05 -16.67 6.41
N ILE A 39 -8.82 -16.82 5.10
CA ILE A 39 -8.46 -18.09 4.45
C ILE A 39 -6.95 -18.28 4.52
N ASP A 40 -6.19 -17.31 4.02
CA ASP A 40 -4.73 -17.28 4.08
C ASP A 40 -4.23 -15.81 4.10
N PRO A 41 -3.40 -15.41 5.08
CA PRO A 41 -2.85 -14.06 5.16
C PRO A 41 -1.99 -13.66 3.95
N VAL A 42 -1.53 -14.61 3.11
CA VAL A 42 -0.84 -14.30 1.84
C VAL A 42 -1.72 -13.55 0.85
N HIS A 43 -3.04 -13.63 0.97
CA HIS A 43 -3.98 -12.96 0.07
C HIS A 43 -4.16 -11.47 0.36
N LEU A 44 -3.48 -10.92 1.37
CA LEU A 44 -3.57 -9.50 1.69
C LEU A 44 -2.83 -8.66 0.65
N VAL A 45 -3.53 -7.69 0.08
CA VAL A 45 -2.97 -6.62 -0.73
C VAL A 45 -3.29 -5.28 -0.07
N VAL A 46 -2.29 -4.42 0.02
CA VAL A 46 -2.42 -3.03 0.47
C VAL A 46 -2.22 -2.10 -0.71
N TRP A 47 -3.13 -1.14 -0.90
CA TRP A 47 -3.00 -0.09 -1.90
C TRP A 47 -2.73 1.26 -1.25
N VAL A 48 -1.81 2.01 -1.83
CA VAL A 48 -1.56 3.42 -1.53
C VAL A 48 -1.87 4.23 -2.78
N LEU A 49 -2.91 5.06 -2.72
CA LEU A 49 -3.23 5.97 -3.82
C LEU A 49 -2.48 7.27 -3.64
N LEU A 50 -1.85 7.73 -4.72
CA LEU A 50 -1.10 8.97 -4.77
C LEU A 50 -1.94 10.11 -5.32
N LYS A 51 -1.80 11.29 -4.73
CA LYS A 51 -2.37 12.56 -5.17
C LYS A 51 -1.67 13.06 -6.43
N GLY A 52 -2.39 13.91 -7.14
CA GLY A 52 -1.89 14.56 -8.36
C GLY A 52 -2.00 13.64 -9.56
N ASP A 53 -1.13 13.89 -10.54
CA ASP A 53 -1.08 13.12 -11.77
C ASP A 53 0.30 12.49 -11.95
N PRO A 54 0.57 11.39 -11.24
CA PRO A 54 1.81 10.66 -11.42
C PRO A 54 1.69 9.81 -12.70
N GLU A 55 1.61 10.43 -13.88
CA GLU A 55 1.84 9.74 -15.17
C GLU A 55 3.19 8.98 -15.17
N SER A 56 4.10 9.41 -14.29
CA SER A 56 5.39 8.80 -14.04
C SER A 56 5.35 7.42 -13.36
N ILE A 57 4.20 6.94 -12.87
CA ILE A 57 4.10 5.59 -12.26
C ILE A 57 3.29 4.64 -13.15
N PRO A 58 3.73 3.39 -13.32
CA PRO A 58 2.95 2.35 -13.99
C PRO A 58 1.56 2.17 -13.36
N GLU A 59 0.64 1.64 -14.16
CA GLU A 59 -0.63 1.10 -13.67
C GLU A 59 -0.38 -0.12 -12.79
N TRP A 60 -1.06 -0.15 -11.64
CA TRP A 60 -0.94 -1.21 -10.65
C TRP A 60 0.51 -1.50 -10.26
N PHE A 61 1.27 -0.46 -9.94
CA PHE A 61 2.70 -0.62 -9.71
C PHE A 61 2.98 -1.34 -8.39
N PHE A 62 3.71 -2.46 -8.46
CA PHE A 62 4.16 -3.22 -7.30
C PHE A 62 5.69 -3.21 -7.21
N PRO A 63 6.29 -2.38 -6.31
CA PRO A 63 7.74 -2.24 -6.23
C PRO A 63 8.49 -3.53 -5.86
N ALA A 64 7.80 -4.51 -5.28
CA ALA A 64 8.39 -5.82 -4.97
C ALA A 64 8.60 -6.70 -6.21
N HIS A 65 7.79 -6.49 -7.26
CA HIS A 65 7.79 -7.29 -8.48
C HIS A 65 8.46 -6.57 -9.65
N GLU A 66 8.52 -5.24 -9.57
CA GLU A 66 9.03 -4.37 -10.64
C GLU A 66 10.14 -3.46 -10.08
N PRO A 67 11.38 -3.95 -9.94
CA PRO A 67 12.47 -3.14 -9.44
C PRO A 67 12.75 -1.98 -10.41
N HIS A 68 12.75 -0.76 -9.88
CA HIS A 68 13.14 0.46 -10.59
C HIS A 68 14.41 1.04 -10.00
N ALA A 69 15.13 1.82 -10.81
CA ALA A 69 16.33 2.50 -10.34
C ALA A 69 15.93 3.64 -9.40
N ASP A 70 16.37 3.55 -8.14
CA ASP A 70 16.13 4.57 -7.13
C ASP A 70 17.03 5.78 -7.37
N GLU A 71 16.57 6.70 -8.22
CA GLU A 71 17.15 8.05 -8.25
C GLU A 71 16.69 8.80 -7.00
N ALA A 72 17.64 9.31 -6.21
CA ALA A 72 17.34 10.05 -4.99
C ALA A 72 16.47 11.27 -5.28
N GLY A 73 15.37 11.42 -4.54
CA GLY A 73 14.39 12.50 -4.75
C GLY A 73 13.35 12.22 -5.84
N SER A 74 13.41 11.06 -6.49
CA SER A 74 12.36 10.61 -7.42
C SER A 74 11.12 10.12 -6.67
N ILE A 75 9.98 10.11 -7.37
CA ILE A 75 8.74 9.49 -6.88
C ILE A 75 8.92 7.99 -6.59
N MET A 76 9.80 7.30 -7.32
CA MET A 76 10.07 5.88 -7.11
C MET A 76 10.77 5.64 -5.77
N ALA A 77 11.78 6.45 -5.44
CA ALA A 77 12.43 6.38 -4.14
C ALA A 77 11.41 6.61 -2.99
N ALA A 78 10.53 7.60 -3.13
CA ALA A 78 9.46 7.84 -2.17
C ALA A 78 8.48 6.65 -2.06
N ILE A 79 8.13 6.01 -3.18
CA ILE A 79 7.29 4.80 -3.20
C ILE A 79 7.97 3.64 -2.46
N HIS A 80 9.26 3.41 -2.69
CA HIS A 80 10.01 2.37 -1.98
C HIS A 80 10.05 2.63 -0.46
N GLU A 81 10.25 3.88 -0.03
CA GLU A 81 10.18 4.25 1.38
C GLU A 81 8.76 4.05 1.96
N MET A 82 7.72 4.51 1.27
CA MET A 82 6.32 4.30 1.68
C MET A 82 5.99 2.81 1.81
N ARG A 83 6.46 1.97 0.89
CA ARG A 83 6.31 0.50 0.99
C ARG A 83 6.97 -0.02 2.27
N ASN A 84 8.18 0.43 2.57
CA ASN A 84 8.90 -0.01 3.76
C ASN A 84 8.19 0.41 5.06
N VAL A 85 7.54 1.58 5.08
CA VAL A 85 6.69 2.01 6.20
C VAL A 85 5.53 1.03 6.40
N VAL A 86 4.78 0.72 5.33
CA VAL A 86 3.66 -0.24 5.40
C VAL A 86 4.15 -1.60 5.89
N VAL A 87 5.20 -2.15 5.27
CA VAL A 87 5.80 -3.44 5.67
C VAL A 87 6.25 -3.43 7.13
N GLY A 88 6.86 -2.33 7.60
CA GLY A 88 7.28 -2.14 8.99
C GLY A 88 6.09 -2.22 9.96
N CYS A 89 5.01 -1.50 9.67
CA CYS A 89 3.79 -1.53 10.48
C CYS A 89 3.20 -2.95 10.59
N PHE A 90 3.18 -3.70 9.49
CA PHE A 90 2.71 -5.08 9.48
C PHE A 90 3.66 -6.03 10.23
N ALA A 91 4.96 -5.82 10.15
CA ALA A 91 5.95 -6.61 10.88
C ALA A 91 5.81 -6.42 12.40
N GLU A 92 5.54 -5.21 12.88
CA GLU A 92 5.34 -4.92 14.30
C GLU A 92 4.08 -5.57 14.88
N GLU A 93 3.04 -5.74 14.06
CA GLU A 93 1.82 -6.49 14.42
C GLU A 93 1.97 -8.02 14.22
N ALA A 94 3.20 -8.49 14.01
CA ALA A 94 3.53 -9.89 13.76
C ALA A 94 2.72 -10.49 12.60
N TRP A 95 2.54 -9.72 11.51
CA TRP A 95 1.92 -10.23 10.30
C TRP A 95 2.78 -11.33 9.67
N PRO A 96 2.20 -12.48 9.29
CA PRO A 96 2.94 -13.54 8.64
C PRO A 96 3.61 -13.05 7.35
N ASN A 97 4.93 -13.25 7.26
CA ASN A 97 5.72 -12.89 6.09
C ASN A 97 5.61 -11.41 5.65
N ALA A 98 5.51 -10.47 6.61
CA ALA A 98 5.32 -9.04 6.34
C ALA A 98 6.25 -8.45 5.26
N LYS A 99 7.50 -8.92 5.16
CA LYS A 99 8.47 -8.48 4.14
C LYS A 99 8.01 -8.67 2.69
N ASN A 100 7.17 -9.69 2.46
CA ASN A 100 6.65 -10.08 1.16
C ASN A 100 5.18 -9.66 0.99
N LEU A 101 4.71 -8.74 1.82
CA LEU A 101 3.39 -8.14 1.65
C LEU A 101 3.30 -7.43 0.29
N ASP A 102 2.22 -7.68 -0.43
CA ASP A 102 1.91 -6.97 -1.67
C ASP A 102 1.40 -5.57 -1.31
N VAL A 103 2.24 -4.57 -1.60
CA VAL A 103 1.92 -3.15 -1.45
C VAL A 103 1.97 -2.53 -2.84
N GLY A 104 0.80 -2.22 -3.37
CA GLY A 104 0.61 -1.60 -4.68
C GLY A 104 0.43 -0.09 -4.58
N PHE A 105 0.80 0.61 -5.65
CA PHE A 105 0.69 2.06 -5.78
C PHE A 105 -0.04 2.40 -7.07
N ASP A 106 -0.95 3.38 -7.00
CA ASP A 106 -1.60 3.92 -8.19
C ASP A 106 -1.98 5.40 -8.01
N SER A 107 -2.33 6.05 -9.11
CA SER A 107 -2.87 7.41 -9.15
C SER A 107 -4.32 7.41 -8.67
N ALA A 108 -4.64 8.29 -7.71
CA ALA A 108 -6.02 8.50 -7.29
C ALA A 108 -6.91 8.98 -8.45
N THR A 109 -6.35 9.77 -9.37
CA THR A 109 -7.04 10.24 -10.58
C THR A 109 -7.38 9.07 -11.50
N ARG A 110 -6.41 8.21 -11.80
CA ARG A 110 -6.59 7.02 -12.67
C ARG A 110 -7.65 6.08 -12.09
N VAL A 111 -7.58 5.82 -10.78
CA VAL A 111 -8.57 4.98 -10.08
C VAL A 111 -9.96 5.60 -10.15
N ALA A 112 -10.09 6.92 -9.95
CA ALA A 112 -11.38 7.61 -10.03
C ALA A 112 -11.99 7.54 -11.44
N GLU A 113 -11.19 7.77 -12.48
CA GLU A 113 -11.59 7.67 -13.88
C GLU A 113 -11.96 6.23 -14.28
N GLY A 114 -11.26 5.25 -13.72
CA GLY A 114 -11.54 3.81 -13.87
C GLY A 114 -12.77 3.31 -13.11
N GLY A 115 -13.54 4.18 -12.46
CA GLY A 115 -14.75 3.79 -11.73
C GLY A 115 -14.53 3.44 -10.26
N GLY A 116 -13.44 3.91 -9.66
CA GLY A 116 -13.13 3.73 -8.24
C GLY A 116 -12.78 2.27 -7.92
N TRP A 117 -13.50 1.66 -6.98
CA TRP A 117 -13.23 0.26 -6.58
C TRP A 117 -13.31 -0.75 -7.74
N TYR A 118 -14.11 -0.46 -8.78
CA TYR A 118 -14.21 -1.33 -9.96
C TYR A 118 -12.94 -1.37 -10.80
N TYR A 119 -12.03 -0.41 -10.61
CA TYR A 119 -10.74 -0.37 -11.27
C TYR A 119 -9.86 -1.59 -10.93
N PHE A 120 -9.98 -2.14 -9.72
CA PHE A 120 -9.15 -3.26 -9.26
C PHE A 120 -9.79 -4.64 -9.51
N LYS A 121 -10.79 -4.74 -10.39
CA LYS A 121 -11.55 -5.97 -10.66
C LYS A 121 -11.19 -6.64 -11.98
#